data_AF-A0A0H3J7N1-F1
#
_entry.id   AF-A0A0H3J7N1-F1
#
_cell.length_a   1.000
_cell.length_b   1.000
_cell.length_c   1.000
_cell.angle_alpha   90.00
_cell.angle_beta   90.00
_cell.angle_gamma   90.00
#
_symmetry.space_group_name_H-M   'P 1'
#
loop_
_entity.id
_entity.type
_entity.pdbx_description
1 polymer ?
#
loop_
_entity_poly.entity_id
_entity_poly.type
_entity_poly.pdbx_seq_one_letter_code
_entity_poly.pdbx_strand_id
1 'polypeptide(L)'
;MILKEKSYINNGSSALQPERKHYGEEDKRLIQEENKRRKKLKQSKLKYQAKIMIGIALTFIVGFTIIYRYSVIYNMEKELSAATAKTNNAIKQNENLKLELMEYNQIQNIKERASHMNMVQPDKNKAVEVDYDRQTLKTDKSVENEKDKSILEILKSKIF
;
A
#
# COMPACT_ATOMS: atom_id res chain seq x y z
N MET A 1 -9.11 22.11 52.21
CA MET A 1 -9.07 20.66 52.54
C MET A 1 -10.02 20.45 53.69
N ILE A 2 -11.24 20.02 53.42
CA ILE A 2 -12.26 19.79 54.46
C ILE A 2 -12.06 18.34 54.93
N LEU A 3 -11.37 18.16 56.06
CA LEU A 3 -11.31 16.89 56.76
C LEU A 3 -12.74 16.58 57.23
N LYS A 4 -13.42 15.65 56.55
CA LYS A 4 -14.74 15.17 56.96
C LYS A 4 -14.60 14.50 58.32
N GLU A 5 -14.98 15.23 59.38
CA GLU A 5 -15.37 14.73 60.70
C GLU A 5 -16.55 13.76 60.55
N LYS A 6 -16.31 12.54 60.03
CA LYS A 6 -17.37 11.52 59.85
C LYS A 6 -17.44 10.51 61.00
N SER A 7 -16.59 10.62 62.02
CA SER A 7 -16.52 9.69 63.15
C SER A 7 -17.34 10.10 64.37
N TYR A 8 -18.06 11.22 64.34
CA TYR A 8 -18.80 11.76 65.50
C TYR A 8 -20.29 11.42 65.48
N ILE A 9 -20.77 10.73 64.43
CA ILE A 9 -22.15 10.24 64.39
C ILE A 9 -22.14 8.87 65.06
N ASN A 10 -22.25 8.90 66.39
CA ASN A 10 -22.30 7.76 67.26
C ASN A 10 -23.77 7.27 67.33
N ASN A 11 -24.05 6.03 66.92
CA ASN A 11 -25.38 5.41 67.02
C ASN A 11 -25.67 4.97 68.48
N GLY A 12 -25.71 5.92 69.42
CA GLY A 12 -25.93 5.66 70.85
C GLY A 12 -26.45 6.87 71.63
N SER A 13 -27.01 6.61 72.81
CA SER A 13 -27.74 7.56 73.67
C SER A 13 -27.02 8.92 73.86
N SER A 14 -27.79 10.01 73.70
CA SER A 14 -27.35 11.41 73.67
C SER A 14 -26.87 11.99 75.02
N ALA A 15 -26.65 11.14 76.03
CA ALA A 15 -26.40 11.59 77.41
C ALA A 15 -24.96 12.07 77.67
N LEU A 16 -23.99 11.78 76.79
CA LEU A 16 -22.64 12.34 76.88
C LEU A 16 -22.34 13.18 75.64
N GLN A 17 -22.10 14.48 75.86
CA GLN A 17 -21.53 15.35 74.84
C GLN A 17 -20.07 14.90 74.60
N PRO A 18 -19.71 14.45 73.39
CA PRO A 18 -18.35 14.00 73.13
C PRO A 18 -17.38 15.18 73.24
N GLU A 19 -16.40 15.05 74.14
CA GLU A 19 -15.36 16.06 74.31
C GLU A 19 -14.44 16.06 73.08
N ARG A 20 -14.34 17.21 72.41
CA ARG A 20 -13.46 17.37 71.25
C ARG A 20 -12.01 17.35 71.72
N LYS A 21 -11.29 16.26 71.43
CA LYS A 21 -9.82 16.24 71.58
C LYS A 21 -9.21 17.29 70.64
N HIS A 22 -8.50 18.25 71.23
CA HIS A 22 -7.68 19.18 70.46
C HIS A 22 -6.46 18.43 69.91
N TYR A 23 -6.44 18.21 68.61
CA TYR A 23 -5.28 17.64 67.92
C TYR A 23 -4.09 18.61 68.05
N GLY A 24 -3.03 18.17 68.72
CA GLY A 24 -1.78 18.91 68.86
C GLY A 24 -1.04 19.05 67.53
N GLU A 25 -0.02 19.91 67.49
CA GLU A 25 0.81 20.10 66.28
C GLU A 25 1.49 18.79 65.83
N GLU A 26 1.84 17.91 66.78
CA GLU A 26 2.36 16.56 66.57
C GLU A 26 1.40 15.70 65.72
N ASP A 27 0.10 15.66 66.07
CA ASP A 27 -0.88 14.87 65.33
C ASP A 27 -1.11 15.41 63.91
N LYS A 28 -1.10 16.72 63.74
CA LYS A 28 -1.21 17.35 62.41
C LYS A 28 -0.04 16.95 61.53
N ARG A 29 1.17 16.88 62.08
CA ARG A 29 2.38 16.41 61.36
C ARG A 29 2.25 14.95 60.94
N LEU A 30 1.82 14.07 61.86
CA LEU A 30 1.60 12.66 61.58
C LEU A 30 0.58 12.44 60.44
N ILE A 31 -0.56 13.14 60.48
CA ILE A 31 -1.59 13.08 59.42
C ILE A 31 -1.05 13.58 58.08
N GLN A 32 -0.22 14.63 58.09
CA GLN A 32 0.37 15.17 56.86
C GLN A 32 1.37 14.19 56.25
N GLU A 33 2.17 13.53 57.08
CA GLU A 33 3.17 12.55 56.67
C GLU A 33 2.51 11.27 56.13
N GLU A 34 1.46 10.80 56.79
CA GLU A 34 0.66 9.67 56.32
C GLU A 34 0.00 9.96 54.96
N ASN A 35 -0.54 11.18 54.78
CA ASN A 35 -1.10 11.61 53.50
C ASN A 35 -0.03 11.72 52.39
N LYS A 36 1.17 12.21 52.70
CA LYS A 36 2.31 12.21 51.76
C LYS A 36 2.69 10.79 51.37
N ARG A 37 2.74 9.86 52.33
CA ARG A 37 3.04 8.44 52.08
C ARG A 37 1.98 7.78 51.20
N ARG A 38 0.69 8.01 51.47
CA ARG A 38 -0.44 7.53 50.65
C ARG A 38 -0.41 8.09 49.23
N LYS A 39 -0.08 9.37 49.04
CA LYS A 39 0.10 9.98 47.71
C LYS A 39 1.25 9.35 46.94
N LYS A 40 2.43 9.15 47.57
CA LYS A 40 3.58 8.47 46.94
C LYS A 40 3.22 7.05 46.51
N LEU A 41 2.50 6.30 47.36
CA LEU A 41 2.03 4.95 47.04
C LEU A 41 1.07 4.92 45.85
N LYS A 42 0.10 5.86 45.79
CA LYS A 42 -0.81 5.99 44.64
C LYS A 42 -0.04 6.32 43.35
N GLN A 43 0.90 7.26 43.40
CA GLN A 43 1.70 7.63 42.24
C GLN A 43 2.56 6.45 41.74
N SER A 44 3.14 5.66 42.65
CA SER A 44 3.90 4.46 42.28
C SER A 44 3.02 3.42 41.58
N LYS A 45 1.81 3.16 42.10
CA LYS A 45 0.83 2.26 41.47
C LYS A 45 0.42 2.73 40.07
N LEU A 46 0.16 4.03 39.90
CA LEU A 46 -0.18 4.61 38.59
C LEU A 46 0.98 4.50 37.60
N LYS A 47 2.22 4.74 38.04
CA LYS A 47 3.40 4.55 37.19
C LYS A 47 3.56 3.11 36.73
N TYR A 48 3.30 2.14 37.61
CA TYR A 48 3.35 0.73 37.26
C TYR A 48 2.25 0.35 36.24
N GLN A 49 1.01 0.79 36.47
CA GLN A 49 -0.09 0.58 35.52
C GLN A 49 0.19 1.22 34.15
N ALA A 50 0.77 2.42 34.13
CA ALA A 50 1.16 3.09 32.89
C ALA A 50 2.23 2.30 32.12
N LYS A 51 3.23 1.72 32.81
CA LYS A 51 4.23 0.85 32.17
C LYS A 51 3.60 -0.37 31.51
N ILE A 52 2.62 -1.00 32.16
CA ILE A 52 1.89 -2.14 31.60
C ILE A 52 1.09 -1.70 30.36
N MET A 53 0.37 -0.58 30.44
CA MET A 53 -0.38 -0.04 29.31
C MET A 53 0.52 0.26 28.10
N ILE A 54 1.70 0.82 28.34
CA ILE A 54 2.69 1.07 27.27
C ILE A 54 3.17 -0.25 26.68
N GLY A 55 3.41 -1.27 27.50
CA GLY A 55 3.76 -2.62 27.02
C GLY A 55 2.70 -3.22 26.11
N ILE A 56 1.42 -3.13 26.49
CA ILE A 56 0.28 -3.59 25.69
C ILE A 56 0.15 -2.78 24.39
N ALA A 57 0.34 -1.46 24.46
CA ALA A 57 0.31 -0.60 23.28
C ALA A 57 1.44 -0.97 22.29
N LEU A 58 2.65 -1.22 22.78
CA LEU A 58 3.78 -1.65 21.96
C LEU A 58 3.51 -2.99 21.27
N THR A 59 3.02 -4.00 21.98
CA THR A 59 2.69 -5.29 21.38
C THR A 59 1.56 -5.17 20.36
N PHE A 60 0.56 -4.33 20.63
CA PHE A 60 -0.52 -4.04 19.68
C PHE A 60 0.01 -3.38 18.40
N ILE A 61 0.89 -2.39 18.51
CA ILE A 61 1.50 -1.71 17.36
C ILE A 61 2.29 -2.71 16.51
N VAL A 62 3.06 -3.61 17.13
CA VAL A 62 3.81 -4.65 16.41
C VAL A 62 2.85 -5.58 15.68
N GLY A 63 1.81 -6.09 16.34
CA GLY A 63 0.80 -6.95 15.73
C GLY A 63 0.08 -6.28 14.55
N PHE A 64 -0.33 -5.02 14.73
CA PHE A 64 -0.98 -4.24 13.69
C PHE A 64 -0.05 -3.99 12.49
N THR A 65 1.23 -3.69 12.75
CA THR A 65 2.24 -3.48 11.70
C THR A 65 2.43 -4.72 10.84
N ILE A 66 2.41 -5.91 11.45
CA ILE A 66 2.49 -7.19 10.73
C ILE A 66 1.29 -7.34 9.80
N ILE A 67 0.07 -7.19 10.32
CA ILE A 67 -1.17 -7.32 9.53
C ILE A 67 -1.17 -6.31 8.37
N TYR A 68 -0.79 -5.06 8.64
CA TYR A 68 -0.69 -4.02 7.62
C TYR A 68 0.31 -4.42 6.51
N ARG A 69 1.50 -4.90 6.88
CA ARG A 69 2.50 -5.36 5.90
C ARG A 69 1.99 -6.52 5.07
N TYR A 70 1.31 -7.50 5.67
CA TYR A 70 0.70 -8.60 4.94
C TYR A 70 -0.36 -8.12 3.94
N SER A 71 -1.20 -7.15 4.33
CA SER A 71 -2.19 -6.57 3.42
C SER A 71 -1.55 -5.89 2.21
N VAL A 72 -0.44 -5.16 2.42
CA VAL A 72 0.31 -4.53 1.32
C VAL A 72 0.89 -5.57 0.37
N ILE A 73 1.52 -6.62 0.90
CA ILE A 73 2.08 -7.73 0.09
C ILE A 73 0.98 -8.37 -0.74
N TYR A 74 -0.18 -8.66 -0.12
CA TYR A 74 -1.29 -9.29 -0.81
C TYR A 74 -1.85 -8.43 -1.95
N ASN A 75 -1.90 -7.11 -1.76
CA ASN A 75 -2.28 -6.20 -2.84
C ASN A 75 -1.27 -6.22 -3.99
N MET A 76 0.05 -6.24 -3.69
CA MET A 76 1.09 -6.37 -4.70
C MET A 76 1.00 -7.69 -5.46
N GLU A 77 0.76 -8.81 -4.77
CA GLU A 77 0.54 -10.12 -5.39
C GLU A 77 -0.69 -10.12 -6.32
N LYS A 78 -1.77 -9.46 -5.89
CA LYS A 78 -2.99 -9.31 -6.70
C LYS A 78 -2.72 -8.49 -7.96
N GLU A 79 -2.01 -7.38 -7.85
CA GLU A 79 -1.62 -6.55 -8.99
C GLU A 79 -0.72 -7.31 -9.96
N LEU A 80 0.27 -8.04 -9.44
CA LEU A 80 1.18 -8.87 -10.22
C LEU A 80 0.42 -9.97 -10.97
N SER A 81 -0.52 -10.64 -10.29
CA SER A 81 -1.37 -11.66 -10.89
C SER A 81 -2.24 -11.08 -12.01
N ALA A 82 -2.87 -9.92 -11.77
CA ALA A 82 -3.67 -9.23 -12.78
C ALA A 82 -2.83 -8.79 -13.99
N ALA A 83 -1.62 -8.27 -13.77
CA ALA A 83 -0.69 -7.90 -14.84
C ALA A 83 -0.28 -9.13 -15.66
N THR A 84 0.06 -10.24 -14.99
CA THR A 84 0.42 -11.50 -15.65
C THR A 84 -0.73 -12.05 -16.49
N ALA A 85 -1.96 -12.01 -15.96
CA ALA A 85 -3.15 -12.41 -16.70
C ALA A 85 -3.38 -11.55 -17.96
N LYS A 86 -3.18 -10.23 -17.86
CA LYS A 86 -3.25 -9.32 -19.00
C LYS A 86 -2.18 -9.65 -20.05
N THR A 87 -0.93 -9.87 -19.64
CA THR A 87 0.16 -10.25 -20.55
C THR A 87 -0.14 -11.57 -21.26
N ASN A 88 -0.60 -12.58 -20.52
CA ASN A 88 -0.95 -13.87 -21.11
C ASN A 88 -2.11 -13.76 -22.12
N ASN A 89 -3.11 -12.92 -21.83
CA ASN A 89 -4.18 -12.65 -22.79
C ASN A 89 -3.66 -11.93 -24.03
N ALA A 90 -2.78 -10.95 -23.88
CA ALA A 90 -2.17 -10.25 -25.01
C ALA A 90 -1.31 -11.19 -25.89
N ILE A 91 -0.56 -12.11 -25.27
CA ILE A 91 0.21 -13.14 -25.99
C ILE A 91 -0.74 -14.03 -26.80
N LYS A 92 -1.81 -14.53 -26.18
CA LYS A 92 -2.82 -15.35 -26.88
C LYS A 92 -3.46 -14.61 -28.05
N GLN A 93 -3.79 -13.34 -27.87
CA GLN A 93 -4.35 -12.51 -28.95
C GLN A 93 -3.35 -12.32 -30.09
N ASN A 94 -2.09 -12.07 -29.78
CA ASN A 94 -1.02 -11.98 -30.80
C ASN A 94 -0.81 -13.30 -31.53
N GLU A 95 -0.81 -14.44 -30.82
CA GLU A 95 -0.72 -15.76 -31.43
C GLU A 95 -1.91 -16.03 -32.35
N ASN A 96 -3.13 -15.70 -31.91
CA ASN A 96 -4.33 -15.86 -32.73
C ASN A 96 -4.27 -14.98 -33.99
N LEU A 97 -3.85 -13.73 -33.86
CA LEU A 97 -3.71 -12.81 -35.00
C LEU A 97 -2.63 -13.29 -35.98
N LYS A 98 -1.53 -13.86 -35.46
CA LYS A 98 -0.49 -14.49 -36.28
C LYS A 98 -1.02 -15.69 -37.05
N LEU A 99 -1.87 -16.52 -36.44
CA LEU A 99 -2.52 -17.64 -37.12
C LEU A 99 -3.48 -17.16 -38.19
N GLU A 100 -4.29 -16.15 -37.92
CA GLU A 100 -5.20 -15.54 -38.90
C GLU A 100 -4.43 -14.93 -40.08
N LEU A 101 -3.35 -14.20 -39.82
CA LEU A 101 -2.45 -13.69 -40.87
C LEU A 101 -1.84 -14.83 -41.72
N MET A 102 -1.45 -15.93 -41.07
CA MET A 102 -0.96 -17.11 -41.79
C MET A 102 -2.03 -17.71 -42.70
N GLU A 103 -3.28 -17.78 -42.24
CA GLU A 103 -4.43 -18.24 -43.04
C GLU A 103 -4.69 -17.35 -44.26
N TYR A 104 -4.68 -16.02 -44.09
CA TYR A 104 -4.82 -15.08 -45.21
C TYR A 104 -3.65 -15.10 -46.18
N ASN A 105 -2.43 -15.33 -45.69
CA ASN A 105 -1.23 -15.42 -46.52
C ASN A 105 -1.03 -16.81 -47.16
N GLN A 106 -1.98 -17.74 -46.99
CA GLN A 106 -1.93 -18.99 -47.74
C GLN A 106 -2.13 -18.66 -49.21
N ILE A 107 -1.15 -19.07 -50.03
CA ILE A 107 -1.15 -18.89 -51.49
C ILE A 107 -2.45 -19.41 -52.12
N GLN A 108 -3.09 -20.41 -51.52
CA GLN A 108 -4.41 -20.91 -51.94
C GLN A 108 -5.51 -19.85 -51.84
N ASN A 109 -5.65 -19.17 -50.70
CA ASN A 109 -6.64 -18.11 -50.52
C ASN A 109 -6.39 -16.92 -51.47
N ILE A 110 -5.12 -16.56 -51.66
CA ILE A 110 -4.73 -15.51 -52.61
C ILE A 110 -5.08 -15.92 -54.04
N LYS A 111 -4.79 -17.16 -54.43
CA LYS A 111 -5.05 -17.70 -55.76
C LYS A 111 -6.55 -17.80 -56.05
N GLU A 112 -7.35 -18.20 -55.07
CA GLU A 112 -8.80 -18.27 -55.18
C GLU A 112 -9.42 -16.88 -55.34
N ARG A 113 -9.04 -15.91 -54.49
CA ARG A 113 -9.52 -14.52 -54.62
C ARG A 113 -9.07 -13.88 -55.94
N ALA A 114 -7.84 -14.13 -56.37
CA ALA A 114 -7.33 -13.68 -57.67
C ALA A 114 -8.13 -14.29 -58.83
N SER A 115 -8.48 -15.58 -58.76
CA SER A 115 -9.33 -16.25 -59.74
C SER A 115 -10.72 -15.62 -59.82
N HIS A 116 -11.33 -15.24 -58.69
CA HIS A 116 -12.62 -14.54 -58.67
C HIS A 116 -12.55 -13.13 -59.29
N MET A 117 -11.38 -12.51 -59.29
CA MET A 117 -11.13 -11.23 -59.97
C MET A 117 -10.70 -11.40 -61.43
N ASN A 118 -10.86 -12.59 -62.01
CA ASN A 118 -10.39 -12.96 -63.36
C ASN A 118 -8.88 -12.73 -63.57
N MET A 119 -8.08 -12.76 -62.50
CA MET A 119 -6.63 -12.70 -62.63
C MET A 119 -6.14 -14.03 -63.18
N VAL A 120 -5.37 -13.97 -64.27
CA VAL A 120 -4.80 -15.13 -64.94
C VAL A 120 -3.33 -15.20 -64.58
N GLN A 121 -2.81 -16.41 -64.34
CA GLN A 121 -1.39 -16.58 -64.08
C GLN A 121 -0.61 -16.13 -65.33
N PRO A 122 0.36 -15.21 -65.22
CA PRO A 122 1.04 -14.65 -66.38
C PRO A 122 1.80 -15.74 -67.13
N ASP A 123 1.63 -15.75 -68.45
CA ASP A 123 2.34 -16.64 -69.35
C ASP A 123 3.82 -16.23 -69.39
N LYS A 124 4.71 -17.15 -69.01
CA LYS A 124 6.16 -16.90 -68.98
C LYS A 124 6.70 -16.52 -70.36
N ASN A 125 6.01 -16.92 -71.43
CA ASN A 125 6.38 -16.61 -72.81
C ASN A 125 5.96 -15.19 -73.25
N LYS A 126 5.18 -14.48 -72.44
CA LYS A 126 4.72 -13.10 -72.69
C LYS A 126 5.28 -12.10 -71.67
N ALA A 127 6.24 -12.51 -70.85
CA ALA A 127 6.89 -11.64 -69.90
C ALA A 127 7.76 -10.62 -70.65
N VAL A 128 7.46 -9.33 -70.47
CA VAL A 128 8.31 -8.24 -70.94
C VAL A 128 9.23 -7.87 -69.79
N GLU A 129 10.53 -8.03 -69.98
CA GLU A 129 11.53 -7.59 -69.01
C GLU A 129 11.65 -6.06 -69.11
N VAL A 130 11.21 -5.37 -68.06
CA VAL A 130 11.30 -3.91 -67.97
C VAL A 130 12.43 -3.60 -67.01
N ASP A 131 13.44 -2.87 -67.49
CA ASP A 131 14.58 -2.44 -66.69
C ASP A 131 14.13 -1.31 -65.74
N TYR A 132 13.74 -1.67 -64.53
CA TYR A 132 13.39 -0.71 -63.50
C TYR A 132 14.69 -0.14 -62.90
N ASP A 133 15.18 0.94 -63.49
CA ASP A 133 16.18 1.77 -62.83
C ASP A 133 15.60 2.23 -61.47
N ARG A 134 16.28 1.83 -60.39
CA ARG A 134 15.81 1.82 -58.99
C ARG A 134 15.59 3.21 -58.36
N GLN A 135 15.43 4.26 -59.16
CA GLN A 135 15.37 5.64 -58.67
C GLN A 135 14.00 6.05 -58.12
N THR A 136 12.94 5.27 -58.36
CA THR A 136 11.56 5.61 -57.92
C THR A 136 11.12 4.95 -56.62
N LEU A 137 11.90 3.98 -56.10
CA LEU A 137 11.66 3.41 -54.77
C LEU A 137 12.40 4.24 -53.71
N LYS A 138 11.94 5.48 -53.46
CA LYS A 138 12.32 6.20 -52.24
C LYS A 138 11.65 5.52 -51.06
N THR A 139 12.31 4.54 -50.46
CA THR A 139 12.00 4.15 -49.08
C THR A 139 12.36 5.35 -48.20
N ASP A 140 11.35 6.04 -47.66
CA ASP A 140 11.54 7.05 -46.62
C ASP A 140 12.22 6.41 -45.41
N LYS A 141 13.55 6.47 -45.38
CA LYS A 141 14.37 6.21 -44.20
C LYS A 141 14.55 7.52 -43.45
N SER A 142 13.49 7.95 -42.78
CA SER A 142 13.55 8.99 -41.74
C SER A 142 12.79 8.50 -40.51
N VAL A 143 13.24 7.39 -39.94
CA VAL A 143 13.09 7.20 -38.50
C VAL A 143 14.24 7.96 -37.86
N GLU A 144 13.98 9.24 -37.65
CA GLU A 144 14.77 10.10 -36.79
C GLU A 144 14.84 9.43 -35.41
N ASN A 145 16.06 9.09 -34.98
CA ASN A 145 16.29 8.56 -33.64
C ASN A 145 16.10 9.73 -32.67
N GLU A 146 14.88 9.89 -32.16
CA GLU A 146 14.60 10.75 -31.03
C GLU A 146 15.35 10.18 -29.82
N LYS A 147 16.46 10.83 -29.47
CA LYS A 147 17.22 10.52 -28.27
C LYS A 147 16.35 10.91 -27.08
N ASP A 148 15.67 9.93 -26.48
CA ASP A 148 15.03 10.05 -25.17
C ASP A 148 16.08 10.34 -24.08
N LYS A 149 16.48 11.60 -23.99
CA LYS A 149 17.17 12.18 -22.84
C LYS A 149 16.11 12.83 -21.95
N SER A 150 15.44 12.07 -21.08
CA SER A 150 14.47 12.71 -20.17
C SER A 150 14.17 11.99 -18.86
N ILE A 151 14.96 11.00 -18.43
CA ILE A 151 14.72 10.34 -17.11
C ILE A 151 15.87 10.58 -16.14
N LEU A 152 17.12 10.55 -16.61
CA LEU A 152 18.29 10.79 -15.77
C LEU A 152 18.45 12.27 -15.36
N GLU A 153 18.03 13.22 -16.20
CA GLU A 153 18.09 14.65 -15.86
C GLU A 153 17.02 15.05 -14.84
N ILE A 154 15.83 14.45 -14.92
CA ILE A 154 14.75 14.68 -13.95
C ILE A 154 15.15 14.19 -12.56
N LEU A 155 15.78 13.01 -12.45
CA LEU A 155 16.24 12.45 -11.18
C LEU A 155 17.36 13.27 -10.52
N LYS A 156 18.25 13.86 -11.31
CA LYS A 156 19.36 14.68 -10.80
C LYS A 156 18.87 15.98 -10.14
N SER A 157 17.80 16.58 -10.66
CA SER A 157 17.25 17.85 -10.15
C SER A 157 16.53 17.74 -8.80
N LYS A 158 16.20 16.53 -8.34
CA LYS A 158 15.38 16.32 -7.15
C LYS A 158 16.15 15.72 -5.97
N ILE A 159 17.39 15.30 -6.20
CA ILE A 159 18.24 14.64 -5.21
C ILE A 159 19.47 15.50 -4.87
N PHE A 160 19.85 16.45 -5.72
CA PHE A 160 20.93 17.41 -5.48
C PHE A 160 20.40 18.84 -5.41
#